data_AF-Q3ICU2-F1
#
_entry.id   AF-Q3ICU2-F1
#
_cell.length_a   1.000
_cell.length_b   1.000
_cell.length_c   1.000
_cell.angle_alpha   90.00
_cell.angle_beta   90.00
_cell.angle_gamma   90.00
#
_symmetry.space_group_name_H-M   'P 1'
#
loop_
_entity.id
_entity.type
_entity.pdbx_description
1 polymer ?
#
loop_
_entity_poly.entity_id
_entity_poly.type
_entity_poly.pdbx_seq_one_letter_code
_entity_poly.pdbx_strand_id
1 'polypeptide(L)'
;MAIRGFNIEITYKMSSKAATHFARWIGGSNVMRNQRIEESLELIRADKGSDIDQKYAGIKAKPELSFLKEIPPQILRNAASMLFSDINACRSGLRKFPKPKGRKSQA
;
A
#
# COMPACT_ATOMS: atom_id res chain seq x y z
N MET A 1 -24.98 15.28 18.76
CA MET A 1 -24.48 16.24 17.75
C MET A 1 -23.37 15.58 16.95
N ALA A 2 -23.62 15.25 15.68
CA ALA A 2 -22.57 14.76 14.80
C ALA A 2 -21.75 15.96 14.31
N ILE A 3 -20.49 16.09 14.77
CA ILE A 3 -19.56 17.05 14.18
C ILE A 3 -19.35 16.59 12.74
N ARG A 4 -20.01 17.28 11.79
CA ARG A 4 -19.71 17.10 10.37
C ARG A 4 -18.26 17.56 10.19
N GLY A 5 -17.36 16.62 9.95
CA GLY A 5 -15.95 16.91 9.76
C GLY A 5 -15.77 18.04 8.74
N PHE A 6 -14.92 19.00 9.07
CA PHE A 6 -14.62 20.12 8.20
C PHE A 6 -13.86 19.60 6.96
N ASN A 7 -14.44 19.77 5.78
CA ASN A 7 -13.83 19.38 4.51
C ASN A 7 -13.59 20.65 3.69
N ILE A 8 -12.35 20.87 3.26
CA ILE A 8 -11.98 21.96 2.35
C ILE A 8 -11.48 21.34 1.05
N GLU A 9 -12.08 21.72 -0.07
CA GLU A 9 -11.53 21.46 -1.38
C GLU A 9 -10.33 22.38 -1.65
N ILE A 10 -9.17 21.80 -1.93
CA ILE A 10 -7.93 22.55 -2.22
C ILE A 10 -7.38 22.23 -3.61
N THR A 11 -8.19 21.63 -4.50
CA THR A 11 -7.78 21.25 -5.86
C THR A 11 -7.23 22.44 -6.63
N TYR A 12 -7.80 23.64 -6.42
CA TYR A 12 -7.31 24.90 -7.02
C TYR A 12 -5.90 25.32 -6.56
N LYS A 13 -5.41 24.78 -5.43
CA LYS A 13 -4.04 25.00 -4.93
C LYS A 13 -3.04 23.98 -5.49
N MET A 14 -3.48 22.95 -6.21
CA MET A 14 -2.61 21.94 -6.78
C MET A 14 -2.06 22.38 -8.14
N SER A 15 -0.74 22.52 -8.23
CA SER A 15 -0.06 22.57 -9.52
C SER A 15 -0.01 21.19 -10.18
N SER A 16 0.11 21.16 -11.51
CA SER A 16 0.29 19.90 -12.27
C SER A 16 1.50 19.09 -11.79
N LYS A 17 2.55 19.78 -11.31
CA LYS A 17 3.73 19.14 -10.71
C LYS A 17 3.38 18.43 -9.40
N ALA A 18 2.65 19.09 -8.49
CA ALA A 18 2.21 18.47 -7.24
C ALA A 18 1.29 17.27 -7.51
N ALA A 19 0.35 17.40 -8.44
CA ALA A 19 -0.52 16.29 -8.87
C ALA A 19 0.28 15.09 -9.37
N THR A 20 1.31 15.33 -10.17
CA THR A 20 2.21 14.29 -10.68
C THR A 20 2.95 13.58 -9.54
N HIS A 21 3.46 14.33 -8.55
CA HIS A 21 4.12 13.72 -7.38
C HIS A 21 3.15 12.85 -6.57
N PHE A 22 1.94 13.34 -6.28
CA PHE A 22 0.94 12.55 -5.57
C PHE A 22 0.55 11.28 -6.33
N ALA A 23 0.37 11.36 -7.65
CA ALA A 23 0.09 10.20 -8.47
C ALA A 23 1.22 9.14 -8.38
N ARG A 24 2.49 9.57 -8.45
CA ARG A 24 3.65 8.68 -8.27
C ARG A 24 3.67 8.05 -6.89
N TRP A 25 3.37 8.81 -5.84
CA TRP A 25 3.34 8.31 -4.47
C TRP A 25 2.21 7.30 -4.23
N ILE A 26 1.02 7.56 -4.75
CA ILE A 26 -0.11 6.63 -4.71
C ILE A 26 0.24 5.35 -5.48
N GLY A 27 0.83 5.48 -6.67
CA GLY A 27 1.31 4.36 -7.47
C GLY A 27 2.34 3.50 -6.72
N GLY A 28 3.38 4.13 -6.15
CA GLY A 28 4.41 3.45 -5.37
C GLY A 28 3.85 2.75 -4.12
N SER A 29 2.90 3.38 -3.42
CA SER A 29 2.17 2.78 -2.30
C SER A 29 1.41 1.52 -2.71
N ASN A 30 0.72 1.56 -3.85
CA ASN A 30 -0.01 0.40 -4.38
C ASN A 30 0.95 -0.74 -4.79
N VAL A 31 2.07 -0.42 -5.45
CA VAL A 31 3.09 -1.43 -5.80
C VAL A 31 3.63 -2.10 -4.55
N MET A 32 4.04 -1.32 -3.54
CA MET A 32 4.53 -1.85 -2.27
C MET A 32 3.52 -2.80 -1.62
N ARG A 33 2.26 -2.38 -1.57
CA ARG A 33 1.17 -3.20 -1.02
C ARG A 33 0.97 -4.50 -1.82
N ASN A 34 0.98 -4.43 -3.14
CA ASN A 34 0.74 -5.61 -3.99
C ASN A 34 1.88 -6.62 -3.91
N GLN A 35 3.13 -6.14 -3.95
CA GLN A 35 4.32 -6.98 -3.74
C GLN A 35 4.27 -7.70 -2.39
N ARG A 36 3.84 -7.01 -1.34
CA ARG A 36 3.65 -7.66 -0.04
C ARG A 36 2.52 -8.68 0.02
N ILE A 37 1.44 -8.46 -0.73
CA ILE A 37 0.36 -9.46 -0.83
C ILE A 37 0.91 -10.75 -1.44
N GLU A 38 1.69 -10.63 -2.52
CA GLU A 38 2.32 -11.77 -3.19
C GLU A 38 3.28 -12.51 -2.24
N GLU A 39 4.23 -11.81 -1.59
CA GLU A 39 5.15 -12.41 -0.62
C GLU A 39 4.40 -13.07 0.56
N SER A 40 3.29 -12.48 1.01
CA SER A 40 2.47 -13.06 2.08
C SER A 40 1.77 -14.35 1.63
N LEU A 41 1.26 -14.38 0.40
CA LEU A 41 0.63 -15.57 -0.17
C LEU A 41 1.64 -16.70 -0.36
N GLU A 42 2.87 -16.39 -0.77
CA GLU A 42 3.97 -17.36 -0.85
C GLU A 42 4.28 -17.98 0.51
N LEU A 43 4.40 -17.15 1.55
CA LEU A 43 4.60 -17.62 2.93
C LEU A 43 3.44 -18.51 3.41
N ILE A 44 2.20 -18.13 3.13
CA ILE A 44 1.02 -18.94 3.49
C ILE A 44 1.04 -20.29 2.77
N ARG A 45 1.33 -20.33 1.47
CA ARG A 45 1.43 -21.57 0.69
C ARG A 45 2.55 -22.48 1.18
N ALA A 46 3.61 -21.89 1.74
CA ALA A 46 4.74 -22.60 2.33
C ALA A 46 4.54 -22.98 3.81
N ASP A 47 3.33 -22.81 4.37
CA ASP A 47 3.00 -23.02 5.78
C ASP A 47 3.86 -22.18 6.76
N LYS A 48 4.34 -21.02 6.29
CA LYS A 48 5.16 -20.04 7.03
C LYS A 48 4.39 -18.75 7.30
N GLY A 49 3.08 -18.86 7.52
CA GLY A 49 2.22 -17.69 7.74
C GLY A 49 2.70 -16.82 8.90
N SER A 50 3.25 -17.40 9.98
CA SER A 50 3.82 -16.68 11.13
C SER A 50 4.89 -15.66 10.75
N ASP A 51 5.59 -15.86 9.64
CA ASP A 51 6.77 -15.09 9.25
C ASP A 51 6.41 -13.81 8.48
N ILE A 52 5.12 -13.60 8.18
CA ILE A 52 4.64 -12.36 7.57
C ILE A 52 4.92 -11.20 8.53
N ASP A 53 5.68 -10.23 8.06
CA ASP A 53 6.03 -9.01 8.81
C ASP A 53 5.69 -7.73 8.03
N GLN A 54 5.94 -6.57 8.65
CA GLN A 54 5.66 -5.25 8.08
C GLN A 54 6.87 -4.55 7.44
N LYS A 55 8.00 -5.25 7.23
CA LYS A 55 9.20 -4.67 6.61
C LYS A 55 8.92 -4.31 5.15
N TYR A 56 9.56 -3.25 4.65
CA TYR A 56 9.42 -2.83 3.25
C TYR A 56 10.77 -2.73 2.52
N ALA A 57 11.88 -2.85 3.26
CA ALA A 57 13.22 -2.64 2.75
C ALA A 57 13.60 -3.67 1.66
N GLY A 58 13.21 -4.94 1.83
CA GLY A 58 13.46 -5.99 0.84
C GLY A 58 12.83 -5.68 -0.50
N ILE A 59 11.55 -5.29 -0.52
CA ILE A 59 10.84 -4.88 -1.75
C ILE A 59 11.48 -3.63 -2.35
N LYS A 60 11.86 -2.63 -1.53
CA LYS A 60 12.52 -1.41 -2.02
C LYS A 60 13.89 -1.69 -2.65
N ALA A 61 14.57 -2.77 -2.24
CA ALA A 61 15.88 -3.14 -2.75
C ALA A 61 15.84 -3.88 -4.10
N LYS A 62 14.67 -4.38 -4.53
CA LYS A 62 14.48 -5.09 -5.80
C LYS A 62 14.88 -4.20 -7.00
N PRO A 63 15.80 -4.63 -7.89
CA PRO A 63 16.28 -3.81 -9.01
C PRO A 63 15.17 -3.32 -9.95
N GLU A 64 14.19 -4.17 -10.22
CA GLU A 64 13.02 -3.90 -11.07
C GLU A 64 12.05 -2.88 -10.45
N LEU A 65 12.16 -2.63 -9.14
CA LEU A 65 11.37 -1.65 -8.40
C LEU A 65 12.21 -0.43 -7.97
N SER A 66 13.29 -0.13 -8.69
CA SER A 66 14.19 0.98 -8.38
C SER A 66 13.50 2.34 -8.24
N PHE A 67 12.38 2.57 -8.94
CA PHE A 67 11.56 3.77 -8.81
C PHE A 67 10.99 3.98 -7.40
N LEU A 68 10.87 2.93 -6.58
CA LEU A 68 10.47 3.05 -5.18
C LEU A 68 11.48 3.82 -4.33
N LYS A 69 12.72 4.00 -4.81
CA LYS A 69 13.73 4.84 -4.15
C LYS A 69 13.34 6.32 -4.14
N GLU A 70 12.55 6.77 -5.11
CA GLU A 70 12.04 8.14 -5.21
C GLU A 70 10.80 8.40 -4.35
N ILE A 71 10.19 7.34 -3.80
CA ILE A 71 8.99 7.45 -2.99
C ILE A 71 9.38 7.72 -1.53
N PRO A 72 8.76 8.70 -0.85
CA PRO A 72 9.02 8.97 0.55
C PRO A 72 8.91 7.70 1.41
N PRO A 73 9.93 7.39 2.25
CA PRO A 73 9.95 6.17 3.05
C PRO A 73 8.70 5.99 3.93
N GLN A 74 8.13 7.08 4.42
CA GLN A 74 6.93 7.04 5.25
C GLN A 74 5.72 6.49 4.49
N ILE A 75 5.59 6.78 3.20
CA ILE A 75 4.48 6.28 2.36
C ILE A 75 4.62 4.76 2.18
N LEU A 76 5.84 4.28 1.94
CA LEU A 76 6.13 2.85 1.80
C LEU A 76 5.91 2.09 3.11
N ARG A 77 6.40 2.64 4.23
CA ARG A 77 6.20 2.09 5.57
C ARG A 77 4.70 1.98 5.90
N ASN A 78 3.95 3.06 5.67
CA ASN A 78 2.50 3.06 5.92
C ASN A 78 1.78 2.02 5.07
N ALA A 79 2.14 1.87 3.79
CA ALA A 79 1.55 0.85 2.91
C ALA A 79 1.76 -0.57 3.45
N ALA A 80 2.98 -0.88 3.91
CA ALA A 80 3.31 -2.18 4.50
C ALA A 80 2.57 -2.41 5.83
N SER A 81 2.60 -1.44 6.75
CA SER A 81 1.93 -1.54 8.05
C SER A 81 0.40 -1.67 7.93
N MET A 82 -0.22 -0.92 7.02
CA MET A 82 -1.67 -1.03 6.77
C MET A 82 -2.04 -2.42 6.25
N LEU A 83 -1.27 -2.97 5.30
CA LEU A 83 -1.52 -4.31 4.81
C LEU A 83 -1.32 -5.37 5.91
N PHE A 84 -0.28 -5.23 6.73
CA PHE A 84 -0.05 -6.14 7.85
C PHE A 84 -1.23 -6.14 8.83
N SER A 85 -1.79 -4.95 9.11
CA SER A 85 -3.04 -4.83 9.89
C SER A 85 -4.22 -5.53 9.21
N ASP A 86 -4.40 -5.37 7.90
CA ASP A 86 -5.46 -6.06 7.15
C ASP A 86 -5.29 -7.60 7.20
N ILE A 87 -4.06 -8.10 7.09
CA ILE A 87 -3.74 -9.54 7.19
C ILE A 87 -4.06 -10.06 8.59
N ASN A 88 -3.70 -9.33 9.64
CA ASN A 88 -4.03 -9.72 11.01
C ASN A 88 -5.55 -9.74 11.24
N ALA A 89 -6.27 -8.75 10.72
CA ALA A 89 -7.74 -8.77 10.76
C ALA A 89 -8.32 -9.98 10.01
N CYS A 90 -7.70 -10.40 8.89
CA CYS A 90 -8.07 -11.63 8.20
C CYS A 90 -7.82 -12.88 9.04
N ARG A 91 -6.68 -12.96 9.72
CA ARG A 91 -6.33 -14.09 10.62
C ARG A 91 -7.31 -14.21 11.79
N SER A 92 -7.75 -13.08 12.34
CA SER A 92 -8.77 -13.04 13.39
C SER A 92 -10.19 -13.30 12.88
N GLY A 93 -10.39 -13.65 11.60
CA GLY A 93 -11.70 -13.92 11.02
C GLY A 93 -12.58 -12.67 10.81
N LEU A 94 -12.04 -11.46 11.00
CA LEU A 94 -12.79 -10.20 10.91
C LEU A 94 -13.01 -9.75 9.46
N ARG A 95 -12.10 -10.12 8.55
CA ARG A 95 -12.11 -9.66 7.14
C ARG A 95 -11.63 -10.77 6.21
N LYS A 96 -11.93 -10.63 4.91
CA LYS A 96 -11.33 -11.48 3.86
C LYS A 96 -9.88 -11.09 3.61
N PHE A 97 -9.11 -12.02 3.05
CA PHE A 97 -7.70 -11.76 2.72
C PHE A 97 -7.58 -10.60 1.72
N PRO A 98 -6.61 -9.69 1.90
CA PRO A 98 -6.44 -8.53 1.04
C PRO A 98 -6.20 -8.89 -0.42
N LYS A 99 -6.91 -8.20 -1.33
CA LYS A 99 -6.67 -8.34 -2.77
C LYS A 99 -5.69 -7.28 -3.28
N PRO A 100 -4.90 -7.57 -4.33
CA PRO A 100 -4.08 -6.57 -5.00
C PRO A 100 -4.93 -5.38 -5.46
N LYS A 101 -4.40 -4.16 -5.34
CA LYS A 101 -5.03 -2.95 -5.88
C LYS A 101 -4.62 -2.82 -7.34
N GLY A 102 -5.60 -2.78 -8.24
CA GLY A 102 -5.39 -2.49 -9.65
C GLY A 102 -6.21 -1.27 -10.10
N ARG A 103 -5.82 -0.68 -11.22
CA ARG A 103 -6.78 0.14 -11.99
C ARG A 103 -7.90 -0.81 -12.42
N LYS A 104 -9.15 -0.50 -12.07
CA LYS A 104 -10.27 -1.08 -12.80
C LYS A 104 -10.07 -0.69 -14.26
N SER A 105 -9.93 -1.66 -15.16
CA SER A 105 -10.14 -1.39 -16.58
C SER A 105 -11.54 -0.79 -16.67
N GLN A 106 -11.63 0.46 -17.11
CA GLN A 106 -12.86 0.92 -17.74
C GLN A 106 -12.94 0.07 -19.01
N ALA A 107 -13.89 -0.86 -19.03
CA ALA A 107 -14.38 -1.46 -20.26
C ALA A 107 -15.29 -0.45 -20.96
#